data_AF-A0A1I6HZN6-F1
#
_entry.id   AF-A0A1I6HZN6-F1
#
_cell.length_a   1.000
_cell.length_b   1.000
_cell.length_c   1.000
_cell.angle_alpha   90.00
_cell.angle_beta   90.00
_cell.angle_gamma   90.00
#
_symmetry.space_group_name_H-M   'P 1'
#
loop_
_entity.id
_entity.type
_entity.pdbx_description
1 polymer ?
#
loop_
_entity_poly.entity_id
_entity_poly.type
_entity_poly.pdbx_seq_one_letter_code
_entity_poly.pdbx_strand_id
1 'polypeptide(L)'
;MHRRALLALVPTVLAGCGGLELGSDAGDDPTAESTVSRATATDAAGRPTGGSSSPSADASPRAVRVANDTPTPAYVSVVVTDGETTRFIESGEVPAGETRAFGDFAVEPGTYDVVVETAAGRRTTRTWRVGDGEAGTELAARVEPDGVRLVERAYCELDCPPVSRGGTTTWEDRPPARGRVELRNEGEAARTVRMRLVADGDRLAEYEYAVPGETTLVVPAYGRGSNYRVEVRRGGDWRAFDWRVGDGERLYVDVTAANARFRCGWRNRDLRVVNADDVPHRLDVAVTTDGETLFEETYELDAGAETLDPSVVENAGQYEFRIRSDRGEEATYVWNVCPPRGPVWVVVDEEGVQVSVSPA
;
A
#
# COMPACT_ATOMS: atom_id res chain seq x y z
N MET A 1 -51.54 -5.51 6.40
CA MET A 1 -52.03 -6.15 5.15
C MET A 1 -52.58 -5.07 4.22
N HIS A 2 -52.20 -5.15 2.94
CA HIS A 2 -52.65 -4.37 1.77
C HIS A 2 -52.19 -2.91 1.63
N ARG A 3 -51.32 -2.66 0.62
CA ARG A 3 -51.60 -1.87 -0.61
C ARG A 3 -50.34 -1.83 -1.50
N ARG A 4 -50.38 -2.45 -2.70
CA ARG A 4 -50.42 -1.84 -4.07
C ARG A 4 -49.06 -1.35 -4.58
N ALA A 5 -48.42 -2.08 -5.51
CA ALA A 5 -48.46 -1.94 -6.98
C ALA A 5 -47.45 -0.89 -7.50
N LEU A 6 -46.52 -1.21 -8.40
CA LEU A 6 -46.71 -1.10 -9.86
C LEU A 6 -45.61 -1.81 -10.68
N LEU A 7 -46.04 -2.40 -11.80
CA LEU A 7 -45.24 -2.93 -12.91
C LEU A 7 -44.56 -1.82 -13.73
N ALA A 8 -43.43 -2.15 -14.38
CA ALA A 8 -43.19 -1.79 -15.78
C ALA A 8 -42.20 -2.76 -16.45
N LEU A 9 -42.74 -3.61 -17.32
CA LEU A 9 -42.07 -4.37 -18.39
C LEU A 9 -42.01 -3.46 -19.64
N VAL A 10 -40.90 -3.47 -20.39
CA VAL A 10 -40.91 -3.21 -21.84
C VAL A 10 -39.91 -4.16 -22.54
N PRO A 11 -40.25 -4.74 -23.72
CA PRO A 11 -39.49 -5.81 -24.38
C PRO A 11 -38.71 -5.38 -25.67
N THR A 12 -37.78 -6.27 -26.03
CA THR A 12 -37.11 -6.61 -27.32
C THR A 12 -37.44 -5.88 -28.64
N VAL A 13 -36.39 -5.67 -29.47
CA VAL A 13 -36.42 -5.90 -30.93
C VAL A 13 -35.09 -6.52 -31.41
N LEU A 14 -35.20 -7.64 -32.16
CA LEU A 14 -34.18 -8.33 -32.97
C LEU A 14 -34.12 -7.75 -34.39
N ALA A 15 -32.94 -7.77 -35.04
CA ALA A 15 -32.69 -8.32 -36.40
C ALA A 15 -31.50 -7.64 -37.12
N GLY A 16 -30.69 -8.44 -37.85
CA GLY A 16 -29.90 -7.96 -38.98
C GLY A 16 -28.60 -8.71 -39.28
N CYS A 17 -28.67 -9.83 -40.01
CA CYS A 17 -27.55 -10.49 -40.70
C CYS A 17 -27.48 -10.10 -42.19
N GLY A 18 -26.27 -10.11 -42.77
CA GLY A 18 -25.92 -10.14 -44.21
C GLY A 18 -24.46 -9.66 -44.36
N GLY A 19 -23.46 -10.34 -44.93
CA GLY A 19 -23.36 -11.18 -46.14
C GLY A 19 -23.38 -10.27 -47.38
N LEU A 20 -22.47 -10.23 -48.36
CA LEU A 20 -21.37 -11.07 -48.87
C LEU A 20 -20.62 -10.26 -49.99
N GLU A 21 -19.56 -10.86 -50.56
CA GLU A 21 -18.84 -10.57 -51.85
C GLU A 21 -17.69 -9.53 -51.83
N LEU A 22 -16.40 -9.87 -52.04
CA LEU A 22 -15.64 -10.48 -53.18
C LEU A 22 -15.41 -9.55 -54.39
N GLY A 23 -14.14 -9.18 -54.60
CA GLY A 23 -13.64 -8.52 -55.81
C GLY A 23 -12.11 -8.52 -55.86
N SER A 24 -11.55 -9.35 -56.74
CA SER A 24 -10.13 -9.51 -57.11
C SER A 24 -9.65 -8.36 -58.00
N ASP A 25 -8.42 -7.86 -57.83
CA ASP A 25 -7.34 -8.04 -58.82
C ASP A 25 -6.04 -7.25 -58.50
N ALA A 26 -4.94 -7.99 -58.64
CA ALA A 26 -3.62 -7.65 -59.20
C ALA A 26 -2.93 -6.30 -58.89
N GLY A 27 -1.83 -6.41 -58.12
CA GLY A 27 -0.47 -6.12 -58.58
C GLY A 27 -0.06 -4.69 -58.97
N ASP A 28 0.72 -4.05 -58.10
CA ASP A 28 2.03 -3.47 -58.47
C ASP A 28 2.77 -3.02 -57.21
N ASP A 29 4.03 -3.41 -57.09
CA ASP A 29 5.01 -2.89 -56.13
C ASP A 29 5.80 -1.79 -56.85
N PRO A 30 5.96 -0.59 -56.27
CA PRO A 30 7.32 -0.23 -55.88
C PRO A 30 7.42 0.60 -54.59
N THR A 31 8.32 0.14 -53.71
CA THR A 31 9.38 0.90 -52.99
C THR A 31 9.24 2.44 -52.94
N ALA A 32 8.98 3.02 -51.75
CA ALA A 32 9.82 4.08 -51.11
C ALA A 32 9.18 4.69 -49.85
N GLU A 33 9.96 4.66 -48.75
CA GLU A 33 10.14 5.66 -47.68
C GLU A 33 8.95 6.34 -46.96
N SER A 34 8.87 6.02 -45.66
CA SER A 34 8.62 6.91 -44.51
C SER A 34 7.49 7.95 -44.57
N THR A 35 6.37 7.64 -43.90
CA THR A 35 5.66 8.64 -43.07
C THR A 35 4.82 7.93 -42.00
N VAL A 36 5.21 8.08 -40.73
CA VAL A 36 4.43 7.60 -39.58
C VAL A 36 3.17 8.46 -39.46
N SER A 37 2.04 7.93 -39.91
CA SER A 37 0.73 8.54 -39.69
C SER A 37 0.16 8.08 -38.35
N ARG A 38 0.07 9.07 -37.45
CA ARG A 38 -0.66 9.12 -36.19
C ARG A 38 -2.08 8.52 -36.35
N ALA A 39 -2.33 7.37 -35.72
CA ALA A 39 -3.67 6.84 -35.54
C ALA A 39 -4.24 7.39 -34.22
N THR A 40 -5.32 8.15 -34.36
CA THR A 40 -6.13 8.76 -33.31
C THR A 40 -6.82 7.68 -32.48
N ALA A 41 -6.51 7.59 -31.18
CA ALA A 41 -7.35 6.88 -30.23
C ALA A 41 -8.56 7.77 -29.90
N THR A 42 -9.76 7.23 -30.15
CA THR A 42 -11.05 7.85 -29.86
C THR A 42 -11.27 7.88 -28.36
N ASP A 43 -10.97 9.01 -27.71
CA ASP A 43 -11.44 9.32 -26.36
C ASP A 43 -12.94 9.58 -26.39
N ALA A 44 -13.71 8.61 -25.90
CA ALA A 44 -15.13 8.76 -25.61
C ALA A 44 -15.41 8.32 -24.17
N ALA A 45 -14.94 9.10 -23.21
CA ALA A 45 -15.45 9.12 -21.84
C ALA A 45 -16.04 10.50 -21.57
N GLY A 46 -17.37 10.59 -21.59
CA GLY A 46 -18.11 11.81 -21.34
C GLY A 46 -17.86 12.33 -19.92
N ARG A 47 -17.27 13.52 -19.82
CA ARG A 47 -17.16 14.31 -18.59
C ARG A 47 -18.56 14.82 -18.23
N PRO A 48 -19.13 14.51 -17.04
CA PRO A 48 -20.34 15.19 -16.61
C PRO A 48 -19.95 16.62 -16.20
N THR A 49 -20.47 17.63 -16.88
CA THR A 49 -20.40 19.03 -16.47
C THR A 49 -21.41 19.29 -15.35
N GLY A 50 -21.01 18.98 -14.12
CA GLY A 50 -21.67 19.43 -12.89
C GLY A 50 -21.19 20.84 -12.49
N GLY A 51 -22.11 21.69 -12.05
CA GLY A 51 -21.91 23.13 -11.85
C GLY A 51 -20.68 23.51 -11.02
N SER A 52 -19.84 24.37 -11.59
CA SER A 52 -18.65 24.92 -10.95
C SER A 52 -19.06 26.02 -9.95
N SER A 53 -19.35 25.65 -8.71
CA SER A 53 -19.18 26.56 -7.58
C SER A 53 -17.69 26.72 -7.34
N SER A 54 -17.16 27.92 -7.59
CA SER A 54 -15.74 28.24 -7.37
C SER A 54 -15.34 27.90 -5.91
N PRO A 55 -14.20 27.22 -5.69
CA PRO A 55 -13.74 26.90 -4.35
C PRO A 55 -13.48 28.19 -3.55
N SER A 56 -13.85 28.20 -2.27
CA SER A 56 -13.50 29.32 -1.38
C SER A 56 -11.99 29.37 -1.15
N ALA A 57 -11.52 30.53 -0.65
CA ALA A 57 -10.10 30.77 -0.38
C ALA A 57 -9.49 29.81 0.66
N ASP A 58 -10.33 29.07 1.41
CA ASP A 58 -9.91 28.13 2.46
C ASP A 58 -9.79 26.68 1.96
N ALA A 59 -10.17 26.41 0.71
CA ALA A 59 -10.12 25.07 0.15
C ALA A 59 -8.67 24.69 -0.25
N SER A 60 -8.14 23.65 0.40
CA SER A 60 -6.82 23.09 0.06
C SER A 60 -6.97 21.89 -0.87
N PRO A 61 -6.05 21.67 -1.84
CA PRO A 61 -6.08 20.48 -2.67
C PRO A 61 -5.85 19.24 -1.80
N ARG A 62 -6.74 18.25 -1.94
CA ARG A 62 -6.66 16.97 -1.25
C ARG A 62 -6.68 15.81 -2.24
N ALA A 63 -6.24 14.66 -1.75
CA ALA A 63 -6.27 13.41 -2.48
C ALA A 63 -6.58 12.25 -1.53
N VAL A 64 -7.31 11.25 -2.04
CA VAL A 64 -7.43 9.95 -1.40
C VAL A 64 -6.32 9.07 -1.96
N ARG A 65 -5.41 8.60 -1.10
CA ARG A 65 -4.32 7.71 -1.51
C ARG A 65 -4.81 6.27 -1.44
N VAL A 66 -4.81 5.57 -2.56
CA VAL A 66 -5.19 4.16 -2.64
C VAL A 66 -3.93 3.32 -2.78
N ALA A 67 -3.64 2.48 -1.79
CA ALA A 67 -2.62 1.44 -1.87
C ALA A 67 -3.25 0.13 -2.33
N ASN A 68 -2.63 -0.54 -3.29
CA ASN A 68 -2.98 -1.90 -3.67
C ASN A 68 -2.01 -2.87 -2.99
N ASP A 69 -2.54 -3.70 -2.07
CA ASP A 69 -1.78 -4.70 -1.33
C ASP A 69 -2.04 -6.12 -1.84
N THR A 70 -2.71 -6.24 -2.98
CA THR A 70 -2.89 -7.51 -3.68
C THR A 70 -1.74 -7.76 -4.67
N PRO A 71 -1.46 -9.03 -5.05
CA PRO A 71 -0.39 -9.37 -5.98
C PRO A 71 -0.72 -9.02 -7.44
N THR A 72 -1.91 -8.52 -7.73
CA THR A 72 -2.37 -8.17 -9.08
C THR A 72 -2.83 -6.72 -9.16
N PRO A 73 -2.74 -6.04 -10.32
CA PRO A 73 -3.31 -4.71 -10.48
C PRO A 73 -4.79 -4.65 -10.10
N ALA A 74 -5.22 -3.53 -9.51
CA ALA A 74 -6.60 -3.33 -9.09
C ALA A 74 -7.15 -2.07 -9.76
N TYR A 75 -8.26 -2.20 -10.48
CA TYR A 75 -9.01 -1.04 -10.97
C TYR A 75 -9.97 -0.54 -9.89
N VAL A 76 -9.83 0.73 -9.51
CA VAL A 76 -10.51 1.34 -8.37
C VAL A 76 -11.23 2.62 -8.79
N SER A 77 -12.44 2.81 -8.26
CA SER A 77 -13.21 4.04 -8.33
C SER A 77 -13.26 4.70 -6.95
N VAL A 78 -12.94 5.99 -6.88
CA VAL A 78 -13.02 6.81 -5.67
C VAL A 78 -14.06 7.89 -5.90
N VAL A 79 -15.02 8.00 -4.99
CA VAL A 79 -16.08 9.02 -5.01
C VAL A 79 -16.08 9.76 -3.68
N VAL A 80 -16.14 11.08 -3.72
CA VAL A 80 -16.30 11.95 -2.55
C VAL A 80 -17.55 12.78 -2.71
N THR A 81 -18.44 12.73 -1.72
CA THR A 81 -19.70 13.46 -1.69
C THR A 81 -19.81 14.34 -0.45
N ASP A 82 -20.54 15.43 -0.60
CA ASP A 82 -21.00 16.32 0.47
C ASP A 82 -22.53 16.32 0.45
N GLY A 83 -23.13 15.50 1.33
CA GLY A 83 -24.54 15.13 1.25
C GLY A 83 -24.87 14.50 -0.11
N GLU A 84 -25.80 15.12 -0.85
CA GLU A 84 -26.21 14.67 -2.19
C GLU A 84 -25.30 15.18 -3.31
N THR A 85 -24.33 16.05 -3.01
CA THR A 85 -23.47 16.68 -4.03
C THR A 85 -22.19 15.87 -4.22
N THR A 86 -21.95 15.37 -5.43
CA THR A 86 -20.64 14.79 -5.78
C THR A 86 -19.60 15.90 -5.91
N ARG A 87 -18.56 15.83 -5.07
CA ARG A 87 -17.42 16.76 -5.09
C ARG A 87 -16.29 16.23 -5.95
N PHE A 88 -16.10 14.91 -5.98
CA PHE A 88 -15.04 14.27 -6.76
C PHE A 88 -15.44 12.85 -7.16
N ILE A 89 -15.05 12.46 -8.37
CA ILE A 89 -15.10 11.09 -8.86
C ILE A 89 -13.93 10.85 -9.82
N GLU A 90 -13.12 9.85 -9.53
CA GLU A 90 -12.06 9.38 -10.42
C GLU A 90 -12.02 7.85 -10.38
N SER A 91 -11.62 7.23 -11.48
CA SER A 91 -11.36 5.80 -11.54
C SER A 91 -10.06 5.52 -12.28
N GLY A 92 -9.38 4.45 -11.91
CA GLY A 92 -8.09 4.13 -12.48
C GLY A 92 -7.48 2.88 -11.88
N GLU A 93 -6.50 2.35 -12.60
CA GLU A 93 -5.70 1.24 -12.12
C GLU A 93 -4.71 1.70 -11.05
N VAL A 94 -4.54 0.85 -10.04
CA VAL A 94 -3.48 0.90 -9.05
C VAL A 94 -2.66 -0.39 -9.21
N PRO A 95 -1.42 -0.32 -9.70
CA PRO A 95 -0.60 -1.51 -9.91
C PRO A 95 -0.42 -2.33 -8.63
N ALA A 96 -0.17 -3.63 -8.79
CA ALA A 96 0.14 -4.53 -7.69
C ALA A 96 1.32 -3.95 -6.90
N GLY A 97 1.18 -3.85 -5.58
CA GLY A 97 2.29 -3.30 -4.82
C GLY A 97 2.58 -1.83 -5.14
N GLU A 98 1.60 -1.01 -5.54
CA GLU A 98 1.79 0.44 -5.67
C GLU A 98 0.75 1.27 -4.90
N THR A 99 1.01 2.57 -4.78
CA THR A 99 0.08 3.54 -4.19
C THR A 99 -0.16 4.65 -5.18
N ARG A 100 -1.43 4.91 -5.49
CA ARG A 100 -1.84 5.99 -6.38
C ARG A 100 -2.66 7.02 -5.60
N ALA A 101 -2.43 8.30 -5.88
CA ALA A 101 -3.29 9.37 -5.39
C ALA A 101 -4.45 9.58 -6.38
N PHE A 102 -5.68 9.54 -5.89
CA PHE A 102 -6.90 9.94 -6.61
C PHE A 102 -7.30 11.29 -6.03
N GLY A 103 -7.14 12.37 -6.78
CA GLY A 103 -7.14 13.67 -6.13
C GLY A 103 -6.96 14.90 -7.01
N ASP A 104 -6.50 15.95 -6.34
CA ASP A 104 -6.45 17.34 -6.81
C ASP A 104 -7.83 18.02 -6.85
N PHE A 105 -8.64 17.73 -5.83
CA PHE A 105 -9.91 18.42 -5.60
C PHE A 105 -9.80 19.30 -4.35
N ALA A 106 -10.39 20.49 -4.45
CA ALA A 106 -10.41 21.46 -3.37
C ALA A 106 -11.49 21.04 -2.36
N VAL A 107 -11.08 20.83 -1.11
CA VAL A 107 -11.98 20.40 -0.03
C VAL A 107 -11.94 21.44 1.07
N GLU A 108 -13.10 21.96 1.41
CA GLU A 108 -13.28 22.87 2.55
C GLU A 108 -13.32 22.05 3.85
N PRO A 109 -12.96 22.65 4.99
CA PRO A 109 -13.22 22.02 6.28
C PRO A 109 -14.70 21.63 6.42
N GLY A 110 -14.96 20.39 6.83
CA GLY A 110 -16.30 19.82 6.74
C GLY A 110 -16.34 18.30 6.90
N THR A 111 -17.51 17.73 6.61
CA THR A 111 -17.74 16.29 6.66
C THR A 111 -18.17 15.80 5.28
N TYR A 112 -17.49 14.77 4.79
CA TYR A 112 -17.68 14.21 3.46
C TYR A 112 -17.90 12.70 3.56
N ASP A 113 -18.63 12.11 2.63
CA ASP A 113 -18.69 10.66 2.50
C ASP A 113 -17.77 10.23 1.37
N VAL A 114 -16.90 9.27 1.66
CA VAL A 114 -15.96 8.71 0.69
C VAL A 114 -16.33 7.27 0.42
N VAL A 115 -16.51 6.94 -0.84
CA VAL A 115 -16.73 5.59 -1.34
C VAL A 115 -15.50 5.17 -2.13
N VAL A 116 -14.99 3.98 -1.84
CA VAL A 116 -13.98 3.33 -2.67
C VAL A 116 -14.50 1.96 -3.09
N GLU A 117 -14.48 1.71 -4.39
CA GLU A 117 -15.01 0.50 -4.99
C GLU A 117 -14.02 -0.08 -6.00
N THR A 118 -13.83 -1.40 -6.00
CA THR A 118 -13.02 -2.09 -7.02
C THR A 118 -13.90 -2.62 -8.14
N ALA A 119 -13.32 -2.86 -9.32
CA ALA A 119 -14.01 -3.50 -10.44
C ALA A 119 -14.55 -4.92 -10.10
N ALA A 120 -14.01 -5.57 -9.06
CA ALA A 120 -14.51 -6.83 -8.54
C ALA A 120 -15.78 -6.68 -7.66
N GLY A 121 -16.33 -5.46 -7.54
CA GLY A 121 -17.52 -5.15 -6.76
C GLY A 121 -17.27 -5.03 -5.25
N ARG A 122 -16.01 -4.99 -4.80
CA ARG A 122 -15.68 -4.78 -3.38
C ARG A 122 -15.80 -3.30 -3.09
N ARG A 123 -16.61 -2.95 -2.11
CA ARG A 123 -16.95 -1.56 -1.81
C ARG A 123 -16.82 -1.28 -0.32
N THR A 124 -16.30 -0.10 0.00
CA THR A 124 -16.30 0.44 1.35
C THR A 124 -16.76 1.90 1.34
N THR A 125 -17.29 2.37 2.45
CA THR A 125 -17.78 3.74 2.60
C THR A 125 -17.43 4.26 3.97
N ARG A 126 -16.93 5.49 4.06
CA ARG A 126 -16.57 6.14 5.32
C ARG A 126 -16.88 7.63 5.27
N THR A 127 -17.42 8.12 6.38
CA THR A 127 -17.52 9.55 6.63
C THR A 127 -16.15 10.10 7.05
N TRP A 128 -15.60 11.01 6.24
CA TRP A 128 -14.33 11.69 6.43
C TRP A 128 -14.54 13.12 6.94
N ARG A 129 -13.90 13.45 8.05
CA ARG A 129 -13.92 14.80 8.63
C ARG A 129 -12.63 15.52 8.28
N VAL A 130 -12.76 16.63 7.56
CA VAL A 130 -11.65 17.53 7.20
C VAL A 130 -11.68 18.70 8.17
N GLY A 131 -10.60 18.88 8.94
CA GLY A 131 -10.47 19.97 9.91
C GLY A 131 -9.86 21.24 9.33
N ASP A 132 -10.00 22.34 10.08
CA ASP A 132 -9.35 23.62 9.82
C ASP A 132 -7.86 23.56 10.23
N GLY A 133 -6.94 23.24 9.30
CA GLY A 133 -5.49 23.34 9.56
C GLY A 133 -4.57 22.44 8.72
N GLU A 134 -3.25 22.65 8.85
CA GLU A 134 -2.20 21.84 8.22
C GLU A 134 -2.09 20.43 8.81
N ALA A 135 -2.50 20.24 10.07
CA ALA A 135 -2.60 18.94 10.74
C ALA A 135 -3.86 18.15 10.30
N GLY A 136 -4.21 18.26 9.02
CA GLY A 136 -5.36 17.56 8.44
C GLY A 136 -5.16 16.05 8.48
N THR A 137 -6.25 15.31 8.71
CA THR A 137 -6.29 13.87 8.47
C THR A 137 -6.32 13.63 6.97
N GLU A 138 -5.34 12.89 6.45
CA GLU A 138 -5.40 12.35 5.10
C GLU A 138 -6.25 11.08 5.14
N LEU A 139 -7.17 10.92 4.20
CA LEU A 139 -7.86 9.65 4.03
C LEU A 139 -7.09 8.78 3.03
N ALA A 140 -6.84 7.53 3.39
CA ALA A 140 -6.25 6.53 2.51
C ALA A 140 -7.15 5.31 2.41
N ALA A 141 -7.09 4.63 1.27
CA ALA A 141 -7.71 3.34 1.06
C ALA A 141 -6.64 2.27 0.85
N ARG A 142 -6.94 1.05 1.27
CA ARG A 142 -6.15 -0.15 1.00
C ARG A 142 -7.02 -1.17 0.30
N VAL A 143 -6.57 -1.65 -0.85
CA VAL A 143 -7.16 -2.79 -1.54
C VAL A 143 -6.46 -4.04 -1.03
N GLU A 144 -7.21 -4.86 -0.32
CA GLU A 144 -6.75 -6.10 0.31
C GLU A 144 -7.36 -7.30 -0.44
N PRO A 145 -6.80 -8.52 -0.30
CA PRO A 145 -7.30 -9.70 -1.02
C PRO A 145 -8.80 -9.99 -0.77
N ASP A 146 -9.28 -9.66 0.43
CA ASP A 146 -10.63 -9.90 0.92
C ASP A 146 -11.55 -8.66 0.87
N GLY A 147 -11.03 -7.46 0.59
CA GLY A 147 -11.85 -6.26 0.67
C GLY A 147 -11.15 -4.95 0.29
N VAL A 148 -11.82 -3.85 0.62
CA VAL A 148 -11.24 -2.50 0.59
C VAL A 148 -11.46 -1.89 1.96
N ARG A 149 -10.42 -1.29 2.53
CA ARG A 149 -10.49 -0.62 3.82
C ARG A 149 -10.12 0.85 3.69
N LEU A 150 -10.87 1.72 4.37
CA LEU A 150 -10.54 3.14 4.51
C LEU A 150 -9.88 3.37 5.86
N VAL A 151 -8.69 3.96 5.83
CA VAL A 151 -7.88 4.29 7.01
C VAL A 151 -7.62 5.78 7.04
N GLU A 152 -7.73 6.38 8.22
CA GLU A 152 -7.31 7.76 8.42
C GLU A 152 -5.83 7.80 8.72
N ARG A 153 -5.12 8.75 8.15
CA ARG A 153 -3.72 9.02 8.42
C ARG A 153 -3.62 10.40 9.06
N ALA A 154 -3.28 10.41 10.34
CA ALA A 154 -3.18 11.63 11.13
C ALA A 154 -1.71 11.94 11.39
N TYR A 155 -1.27 13.14 11.05
CA TYR A 155 0.05 13.62 11.44
C TYR A 155 -0.03 14.23 12.85
N CYS A 156 0.88 13.81 13.73
CA CYS A 156 0.91 14.26 15.10
C CYS A 156 2.34 14.62 15.50
N GLU A 157 2.57 15.91 15.69
CA GLU A 157 3.69 16.39 16.50
C GLU A 157 3.65 15.70 17.88
N LEU A 158 4.79 15.60 18.56
CA LEU A 158 4.90 14.78 19.78
C LEU A 158 3.81 15.08 20.84
N ASP A 159 3.44 16.35 20.97
CA ASP A 159 2.49 16.88 21.94
C ASP A 159 1.12 17.27 21.35
N CYS A 160 0.70 16.67 20.22
CA CYS A 160 -0.54 17.05 19.55
C CYS A 160 -1.83 16.67 20.34
N PRO A 161 -2.67 17.61 20.81
CA PRO A 161 -3.97 17.27 21.38
C PRO A 161 -5.00 16.96 20.26
N PRO A 162 -6.02 16.12 20.52
CA PRO A 162 -6.26 15.34 21.73
C PRO A 162 -5.59 13.96 21.73
N VAL A 163 -4.79 13.65 20.70
CA VAL A 163 -4.22 12.30 20.49
C VAL A 163 -3.07 12.03 21.46
N SER A 164 -2.14 12.97 21.60
CA SER A 164 -1.09 12.93 22.61
C SER A 164 -1.68 13.21 23.99
N ARG A 165 -1.35 12.32 24.93
CA ARG A 165 -1.68 12.44 26.36
C ARG A 165 -0.54 13.06 27.17
N GLY A 166 0.45 13.62 26.47
CA GLY A 166 1.64 14.23 27.05
C GLY A 166 2.83 13.28 27.13
N GLY A 167 3.96 13.87 27.51
CA GLY A 167 5.25 13.20 27.51
C GLY A 167 6.37 14.14 27.94
N THR A 168 7.60 13.69 27.73
CA THR A 168 8.82 14.42 28.06
C THR A 168 9.80 14.34 26.90
N THR A 169 10.59 15.39 26.72
CA THR A 169 11.73 15.42 25.80
C THR A 169 12.95 16.03 26.49
N THR A 170 14.14 15.72 25.97
CA THR A 170 15.42 16.34 26.39
C THR A 170 15.75 17.61 25.61
N TRP A 171 15.00 17.93 24.55
CA TRP A 171 15.27 19.11 23.73
C TRP A 171 14.58 20.35 24.30
N GLU A 172 15.35 21.42 24.50
CA GLU A 172 14.81 22.76 24.73
C GLU A 172 14.20 23.32 23.43
N ASP A 173 14.94 23.19 22.32
CA ASP A 173 14.49 23.49 20.96
C ASP A 173 14.41 22.23 20.11
N ARG A 174 13.29 22.04 19.41
CA ARG A 174 13.02 20.85 18.61
C ARG A 174 13.99 20.74 17.42
N PRO A 175 14.81 19.67 17.32
CA PRO A 175 15.67 19.46 16.17
C PRO A 175 14.84 19.10 14.92
N PRO A 176 15.43 19.06 13.71
CA PRO A 176 14.71 18.59 12.53
C PRO A 176 14.30 17.11 12.68
N ALA A 177 13.15 16.76 12.12
CA ALA A 177 12.74 15.37 11.96
C ALA A 177 13.66 14.67 10.95
N ARG A 178 14.08 13.44 11.28
CA ARG A 178 14.95 12.62 10.41
C ARG A 178 14.17 11.50 9.73
N GLY A 179 13.11 11.02 10.38
CA GLY A 179 12.18 10.06 9.82
C GLY A 179 10.84 10.17 10.52
N ARG A 180 9.98 9.17 10.32
CA ARG A 180 8.66 9.09 10.94
C ARG A 180 8.35 7.67 11.42
N VAL A 181 7.79 7.57 12.62
CA VAL A 181 7.21 6.36 13.18
C VAL A 181 5.72 6.37 12.88
N GLU A 182 5.22 5.36 12.19
CA GLU A 182 3.81 5.21 11.84
C GLU A 182 3.17 4.17 12.75
N LEU A 183 2.45 4.65 13.78
CA LEU A 183 1.71 3.82 14.74
C LEU A 183 0.34 3.50 14.15
N ARG A 184 0.10 2.24 13.81
CA ARG A 184 -1.11 1.81 13.13
C ARG A 184 -2.04 1.02 14.03
N ASN A 185 -3.29 1.47 14.11
CA ASN A 185 -4.35 0.77 14.79
C ASN A 185 -5.46 0.44 13.77
N GLU A 186 -5.53 -0.80 13.33
CA GLU A 186 -6.57 -1.28 12.42
C GLU A 186 -7.87 -1.64 13.16
N GLY A 187 -7.84 -1.73 14.49
CA GLY A 187 -9.02 -2.02 15.28
C GLY A 187 -9.93 -0.80 15.42
N GLU A 188 -11.22 -1.04 15.62
CA GLU A 188 -12.24 0.02 15.77
C GLU A 188 -12.05 0.86 17.06
N ALA A 189 -11.52 0.24 18.12
CA ALA A 189 -11.32 0.91 19.39
C ALA A 189 -9.96 1.63 19.45
N ALA A 190 -9.94 2.81 20.06
CA ALA A 190 -8.70 3.54 20.33
C ALA A 190 -7.73 2.70 21.19
N ARG A 191 -6.42 2.84 20.92
CA ARG A 191 -5.35 2.15 21.63
C ARG A 191 -4.44 3.16 22.32
N THR A 192 -4.19 2.91 23.60
CA THR A 192 -3.17 3.66 24.34
C THR A 192 -1.81 3.03 24.09
N VAL A 193 -0.88 3.85 23.58
CA VAL A 193 0.46 3.44 23.18
C VAL A 193 1.45 4.41 23.79
N ARG A 194 2.49 3.89 24.43
CA ARG A 194 3.62 4.70 24.90
C ARG A 194 4.80 4.46 23.98
N MET A 195 5.38 5.51 23.45
CA MET A 195 6.50 5.46 22.53
C MET A 195 7.71 6.17 23.13
N ARG A 196 8.89 5.59 22.99
CA ARG A 196 10.18 6.20 23.33
C ARG A 196 11.07 6.25 22.10
N LEU A 197 11.79 7.35 22.00
CA LEU A 197 12.88 7.51 21.05
C LEU A 197 14.18 7.59 21.84
N VAL A 198 15.06 6.63 21.63
CA VAL A 198 16.37 6.54 22.28
C VAL A 198 17.45 6.65 21.20
N ALA A 199 18.51 7.42 21.46
CA ALA A 199 19.69 7.46 20.59
C ALA A 199 20.94 7.49 21.46
N ASP A 200 21.97 6.73 21.08
CA ASP A 200 23.24 6.64 21.81
C ASP A 200 23.09 6.30 23.31
N GLY A 201 22.02 5.55 23.65
CA GLY A 201 21.66 5.18 25.02
C GLY A 201 20.84 6.23 25.78
N ASP A 202 20.75 7.45 25.26
CA ASP A 202 19.97 8.54 25.85
C ASP A 202 18.53 8.52 25.36
N ARG A 203 17.59 8.61 26.31
CA ARG A 203 16.17 8.75 25.99
C ARG A 203 15.89 10.19 25.58
N LEU A 204 15.68 10.40 24.29
CA LEU A 204 15.44 11.72 23.72
C LEU A 204 14.00 12.20 23.93
N ALA A 205 13.03 11.29 23.76
CA ALA A 205 11.61 11.59 23.92
C ALA A 205 10.82 10.38 24.42
N GLU A 206 9.76 10.65 25.17
CA GLU A 206 8.80 9.64 25.63
C GLU A 206 7.41 10.25 25.72
N TYR A 207 6.47 9.71 24.94
CA TYR A 207 5.11 10.23 24.85
C TYR A 207 4.08 9.11 24.89
N GLU A 208 2.92 9.40 25.45
CA GLU A 208 1.76 8.53 25.41
C GLU A 208 0.73 9.06 24.40
N TYR A 209 0.21 8.18 23.55
CA TYR A 209 -0.77 8.49 22.52
C TYR A 209 -2.01 7.62 22.69
N ALA A 210 -3.18 8.23 22.50
CA ALA A 210 -4.44 7.53 22.27
C ALA A 210 -4.69 7.41 20.77
N VAL A 211 -4.05 6.43 20.13
CA VAL A 211 -4.18 6.19 18.69
C VAL A 211 -5.64 5.81 18.39
N PRO A 212 -6.40 6.62 17.62
CA PRO A 212 -7.80 6.31 17.34
C PRO A 212 -7.96 5.00 16.57
N GLY A 213 -9.20 4.49 16.53
CA GLY A 213 -9.51 3.31 15.73
C GLY A 213 -9.32 3.57 14.23
N GLU A 214 -8.94 2.53 13.49
CA GLU A 214 -8.78 2.57 12.04
C GLU A 214 -7.89 3.73 11.55
N THR A 215 -6.86 4.05 12.32
CA THR A 215 -6.01 5.23 12.13
C THR A 215 -4.53 4.82 12.11
N THR A 216 -3.77 5.44 11.20
CA THR A 216 -2.31 5.47 11.23
C THR A 216 -1.86 6.83 11.74
N LEU A 217 -1.31 6.86 12.96
CA LEU A 217 -0.73 8.04 13.55
C LEU A 217 0.74 8.18 13.12
N VAL A 218 1.07 9.24 12.40
CA VAL A 218 2.42 9.54 11.93
C VAL A 218 3.08 10.46 12.94
N VAL A 219 4.08 9.96 13.65
CA VAL A 219 4.84 10.69 14.66
C VAL A 219 6.27 10.93 14.15
N PRO A 220 6.74 12.18 14.06
CA PRO A 220 8.09 12.45 13.59
C PRO A 220 9.16 11.96 14.58
N ALA A 221 10.24 11.40 14.03
CA ALA A 221 11.41 11.02 14.80
C ALA A 221 12.44 12.17 14.75
N TYR A 222 12.43 12.97 15.81
CA TYR A 222 13.33 14.11 15.98
C TYR A 222 14.69 13.67 16.51
N GLY A 223 15.75 14.26 15.97
CA GLY A 223 17.09 14.03 16.48
C GLY A 223 18.20 14.51 15.56
N ARG A 224 19.42 14.50 16.09
CA ARG A 224 20.61 14.93 15.34
C ARG A 224 21.21 13.79 14.49
N GLY A 225 21.05 12.54 14.92
CA GLY A 225 21.54 11.34 14.23
C GLY A 225 20.48 10.66 13.34
N SER A 226 20.86 9.52 12.75
CA SER A 226 20.00 8.67 11.91
C SER A 226 19.75 7.29 12.49
N ASN A 227 20.32 6.98 13.65
CA ASN A 227 20.17 5.70 14.35
C ASN A 227 19.35 5.92 15.62
N TYR A 228 18.23 5.22 15.73
CA TYR A 228 17.33 5.31 16.85
C TYR A 228 16.98 3.91 17.34
N ARG A 229 16.91 3.73 18.65
CA ARG A 229 16.14 2.63 19.24
C ARG A 229 14.74 3.15 19.53
N VAL A 230 13.76 2.67 18.79
CA VAL A 230 12.36 3.00 19.00
C VAL A 230 11.77 1.95 19.91
N GLU A 231 11.27 2.36 21.07
CA GLU A 231 10.58 1.48 22.00
C GLU A 231 9.10 1.81 22.02
N VAL A 232 8.25 0.79 21.89
CA VAL A 232 6.80 0.93 21.91
C VAL A 232 6.23 -0.03 22.93
N ARG A 233 5.39 0.50 23.81
CA ARG A 233 4.62 -0.27 24.78
C ARG A 233 3.14 -0.05 24.54
N ARG A 234 2.45 -1.17 24.37
CA ARG A 234 0.99 -1.26 24.29
C ARG A 234 0.60 -2.37 25.26
N GLY A 235 0.03 -2.02 26.40
CA GLY A 235 -0.12 -2.99 27.51
C GLY A 235 1.22 -3.33 28.17
N GLY A 236 1.52 -4.63 28.31
CA GLY A 236 2.60 -5.22 29.13
C GLY A 236 4.02 -4.69 28.85
N ASP A 237 4.85 -5.51 28.21
CA ASP A 237 6.29 -5.20 28.06
C ASP A 237 6.58 -4.23 26.91
N TRP A 238 7.73 -3.56 27.01
CA TRP A 238 8.27 -2.76 25.91
C TRP A 238 8.77 -3.67 24.79
N ARG A 239 8.43 -3.32 23.56
CA ARG A 239 9.07 -3.84 22.36
C ARG A 239 9.99 -2.78 21.81
N ALA A 240 11.19 -3.15 21.42
CA ALA A 240 12.18 -2.23 20.92
C ALA A 240 12.68 -2.67 19.54
N PHE A 241 13.03 -1.69 18.71
CA PHE A 241 13.62 -1.92 17.41
C PHE A 241 14.71 -0.90 17.14
N ASP A 242 15.88 -1.39 16.73
CA ASP A 242 17.00 -0.54 16.35
C ASP A 242 16.83 -0.14 14.87
N TRP A 243 16.38 1.09 14.67
CA TRP A 243 16.02 1.65 13.38
C TRP A 243 17.08 2.62 12.87
N ARG A 244 17.54 2.40 11.64
CA ARG A 244 18.35 3.35 10.90
C ARG A 244 17.51 4.02 9.83
N VAL A 245 17.41 5.34 9.88
CA VAL A 245 16.65 6.15 8.91
C VAL A 245 17.17 5.93 7.48
N GLY A 246 18.47 5.65 7.31
CA GLY A 246 19.06 5.34 6.00
C GLY A 246 18.51 4.06 5.36
N ASP A 247 18.05 3.10 6.17
CA ASP A 247 17.43 1.86 5.69
C ASP A 247 15.94 2.06 5.34
N GLY A 248 15.39 3.23 5.70
CA GLY A 248 14.04 3.66 5.36
C GLY A 248 13.56 4.78 6.27
N GLU A 249 13.05 5.87 5.69
CA GLU A 249 12.56 7.04 6.45
C GLU A 249 11.29 6.77 7.29
N ARG A 250 10.65 5.61 7.11
CA ARG A 250 9.42 5.20 7.80
C ARG A 250 9.69 3.95 8.61
N LEU A 251 9.39 4.00 9.91
CA LEU A 251 9.29 2.82 10.76
C LEU A 251 7.82 2.52 11.03
N TYR A 252 7.39 1.30 10.75
CA TYR A 252 6.00 0.89 10.85
C TYR A 252 5.79 0.07 12.13
N VAL A 253 4.79 0.44 12.93
CA VAL A 253 4.48 -0.26 14.17
C VAL A 253 2.98 -0.57 14.24
N ASP A 254 2.63 -1.85 14.18
CA ASP A 254 1.25 -2.29 14.42
C ASP A 254 1.00 -2.32 15.93
N VAL A 255 -0.03 -1.59 16.36
CA VAL A 255 -0.47 -1.47 17.76
C VAL A 255 -1.89 -2.04 17.98
N THR A 256 -2.44 -2.69 16.97
CA THR A 256 -3.77 -3.29 16.97
C THR A 256 -3.85 -4.44 17.97
N ALA A 257 -2.87 -5.36 17.91
CA ALA A 257 -2.77 -6.54 18.77
C ALA A 257 -2.28 -6.23 20.19
N ALA A 258 -2.32 -7.22 21.09
CA ALA A 258 -1.94 -7.09 22.50
C ALA A 258 -0.57 -6.43 22.72
N ASN A 259 0.39 -6.80 21.89
CA ASN A 259 1.77 -6.33 21.89
C ASN A 259 2.05 -5.57 20.60
N ALA A 260 2.89 -4.54 20.68
CA ALA A 260 3.35 -3.81 19.49
C ALA A 260 4.23 -4.72 18.60
N ARG A 261 4.10 -4.58 17.27
CA ARG A 261 4.91 -5.32 16.29
C ARG A 261 5.55 -4.35 15.31
N PHE A 262 6.87 -4.41 15.16
CA PHE A 262 7.59 -3.65 14.15
C PHE A 262 7.52 -4.36 12.81
N ARG A 263 7.34 -3.63 11.71
CA ARG A 263 7.00 -4.19 10.40
C ARG A 263 7.90 -3.66 9.29
N CYS A 264 8.06 -4.44 8.22
CA CYS A 264 8.87 -4.07 7.05
C CYS A 264 8.21 -3.11 6.05
N GLY A 265 7.19 -2.40 6.51
CA GLY A 265 6.14 -1.90 5.66
C GLY A 265 4.84 -2.58 5.99
N TRP A 266 3.77 -2.08 5.37
CA TRP A 266 2.45 -2.69 5.49
C TRP A 266 2.18 -3.74 4.41
N ARG A 267 3.18 -3.99 3.58
CA ARG A 267 3.21 -5.10 2.65
C ARG A 267 4.11 -6.16 3.22
N ASN A 268 3.58 -7.36 3.26
CA ASN A 268 4.40 -8.53 3.45
C ASN A 268 5.29 -8.65 2.21
N ARG A 269 6.51 -9.15 2.38
CA ARG A 269 7.39 -9.41 1.25
C ARG A 269 7.07 -10.82 0.78
N ASP A 270 6.44 -10.90 -0.38
CA ASP A 270 6.19 -12.16 -1.05
C ASP A 270 7.52 -12.76 -1.51
N LEU A 271 7.60 -14.07 -1.47
CA LEU A 271 8.71 -14.84 -2.01
C LEU A 271 8.30 -15.33 -3.39
N ARG A 272 9.04 -14.92 -4.43
CA ARG A 272 8.87 -15.44 -5.77
C ARG A 272 10.03 -16.36 -6.09
N VAL A 273 9.71 -17.62 -6.35
CA VAL A 273 10.68 -18.65 -6.72
C VAL A 273 10.53 -18.93 -8.20
N VAL A 274 11.62 -18.77 -8.95
CA VAL A 274 11.62 -18.84 -10.42
C VAL A 274 12.68 -19.81 -10.88
N ASN A 275 12.28 -20.73 -11.75
CA ASN A 275 13.21 -21.46 -12.59
C ASN A 275 13.38 -20.71 -13.92
N ALA A 276 14.56 -20.15 -14.16
CA ALA A 276 14.90 -19.42 -15.37
C ALA A 276 15.65 -20.27 -16.41
N ASP A 277 15.84 -21.56 -16.16
CA ASP A 277 16.44 -22.50 -17.11
C ASP A 277 15.38 -23.34 -17.87
N ASP A 278 15.88 -24.24 -18.73
CA ASP A 278 15.08 -25.17 -19.53
C ASP A 278 15.02 -26.60 -18.95
N VAL A 279 15.40 -26.79 -17.68
CA VAL A 279 15.48 -28.09 -17.01
C VAL A 279 14.69 -28.08 -15.68
N PRO A 280 13.96 -29.13 -15.32
CA PRO A 280 13.30 -29.17 -14.02
C PRO A 280 14.28 -29.09 -12.84
N HIS A 281 13.83 -28.46 -11.77
CA HIS A 281 14.62 -28.18 -10.58
C HIS A 281 13.87 -28.48 -9.30
N ARG A 282 14.60 -28.87 -8.26
CA ARG A 282 14.09 -28.89 -6.88
C ARG A 282 14.89 -27.96 -5.98
N LEU A 283 14.20 -27.04 -5.30
CA LEU A 283 14.81 -26.07 -4.39
C LEU A 283 14.22 -26.20 -2.98
N ASP A 284 15.06 -26.29 -1.97
CA ASP A 284 14.67 -26.14 -0.58
C ASP A 284 14.96 -24.68 -0.15
N VAL A 285 13.93 -23.94 0.25
CA VAL A 285 14.04 -22.55 0.70
C VAL A 285 13.65 -22.44 2.16
N ALA A 286 14.56 -21.92 2.99
CA ALA A 286 14.31 -21.65 4.40
C ALA A 286 14.58 -20.18 4.73
N VAL A 287 13.69 -19.58 5.52
CA VAL A 287 13.83 -18.23 6.05
C VAL A 287 13.82 -18.30 7.57
N THR A 288 14.86 -17.77 8.18
CA THR A 288 14.99 -17.72 9.64
C THR A 288 15.07 -16.28 10.11
N THR A 289 14.55 -16.01 11.31
CA THR A 289 14.65 -14.71 11.99
C THR A 289 14.84 -14.93 13.47
N ASP A 290 15.77 -14.21 14.08
CA ASP A 290 16.12 -14.33 15.51
C ASP A 290 16.38 -15.78 15.98
N GLY A 291 16.91 -16.62 15.08
CA GLY A 291 17.20 -18.03 15.33
C GLY A 291 15.98 -18.98 15.24
N GLU A 292 14.79 -18.47 14.94
CA GLU A 292 13.58 -19.24 14.69
C GLU A 292 13.35 -19.40 13.18
N THR A 293 12.81 -20.55 12.77
CA THR A 293 12.41 -20.77 11.37
C THR A 293 11.04 -20.15 11.14
N LEU A 294 10.99 -19.15 10.26
CA LEU A 294 9.77 -18.44 9.89
C LEU A 294 9.05 -19.14 8.73
N PHE A 295 9.83 -19.68 7.80
CA PHE A 295 9.35 -20.30 6.58
C PHE A 295 10.32 -21.39 6.15
N GLU A 296 9.81 -22.53 5.70
CA GLU A 296 10.60 -23.62 5.11
C GLU A 296 9.70 -24.38 4.14
N GLU A 297 10.08 -24.41 2.86
CA GLU A 297 9.29 -25.06 1.80
C GLU A 297 10.21 -25.66 0.74
N THR A 298 9.78 -26.77 0.13
CA THR A 298 10.46 -27.40 -1.01
C THR A 298 9.65 -27.14 -2.27
N TYR A 299 10.30 -26.58 -3.29
CA TYR A 299 9.71 -26.28 -4.58
C TYR A 299 10.17 -27.29 -5.63
N GLU A 300 9.22 -27.91 -6.31
CA GLU A 300 9.46 -28.63 -7.57
C GLU A 300 9.04 -27.73 -8.72
N LEU A 301 10.00 -27.29 -9.53
CA LEU A 301 9.82 -26.30 -10.58
C LEU A 301 10.11 -26.94 -11.94
N ASP A 302 9.12 -26.98 -12.81
CA ASP A 302 9.35 -27.29 -14.23
C ASP A 302 10.21 -26.20 -14.90
N ALA A 303 10.69 -26.48 -16.11
CA ALA A 303 11.39 -25.51 -16.95
C ALA A 303 10.56 -24.23 -17.12
N GLY A 304 11.15 -23.07 -16.81
CA GLY A 304 10.48 -21.77 -16.89
C GLY A 304 9.35 -21.53 -15.87
N ALA A 305 9.18 -22.41 -14.88
CA ALA A 305 8.09 -22.30 -13.91
C ALA A 305 8.35 -21.19 -12.87
N GLU A 306 7.26 -20.61 -12.35
CA GLU A 306 7.30 -19.67 -11.23
C GLU A 306 6.24 -19.98 -10.18
N THR A 307 6.61 -19.77 -8.92
CA THR A 307 5.75 -19.87 -7.76
C THR A 307 5.84 -18.59 -6.95
N LEU A 308 4.72 -18.17 -6.37
CA LEU A 308 4.63 -17.00 -5.51
C LEU A 308 4.03 -17.40 -4.16
N ASP A 309 4.81 -17.24 -3.10
CA ASP A 309 4.35 -17.42 -1.73
C ASP A 309 4.11 -16.07 -1.07
N PRO A 310 2.85 -15.75 -0.74
CA PRO A 310 2.55 -14.49 -0.13
C PRO A 310 3.05 -14.48 1.31
N SER A 311 3.56 -13.32 1.73
CA SER A 311 3.78 -13.01 3.14
C SER A 311 4.87 -13.76 3.90
N VAL A 312 5.95 -14.16 3.23
CA VAL A 312 7.09 -14.84 3.86
C VAL A 312 7.82 -13.94 4.87
N VAL A 313 7.96 -12.63 4.60
CA VAL A 313 8.55 -11.68 5.56
C VAL A 313 7.57 -10.57 5.91
N GLU A 314 7.22 -10.48 7.19
CA GLU A 314 6.17 -9.59 7.68
C GLU A 314 6.71 -8.52 8.66
N ASN A 315 7.54 -8.95 9.61
CA ASN A 315 8.01 -8.11 10.71
C ASN A 315 9.36 -7.46 10.38
N ALA A 316 9.75 -6.41 11.09
CA ALA A 316 11.13 -5.92 10.99
C ALA A 316 12.03 -6.78 11.88
N GLY A 317 13.22 -7.15 11.38
CA GLY A 317 14.14 -8.05 12.07
C GLY A 317 15.33 -8.44 11.19
N GLN A 318 16.23 -9.23 11.76
CA GLN A 318 17.29 -9.87 10.98
C GLN A 318 16.72 -11.14 10.32
N TYR A 319 16.91 -11.27 9.02
CA TYR A 319 16.47 -12.39 8.21
C TYR A 319 17.66 -13.08 7.57
N GLU A 320 17.69 -14.41 7.63
CA GLU A 320 18.63 -15.23 6.89
C GLU A 320 17.85 -16.19 5.98
N PHE A 321 18.08 -16.05 4.68
CA PHE A 321 17.52 -16.89 3.63
C PHE A 321 18.58 -17.93 3.26
N ARG A 322 18.22 -19.21 3.33
CA ARG A 322 19.05 -20.33 2.90
C ARG A 322 18.33 -21.07 1.80
N ILE A 323 18.98 -21.21 0.65
CA ILE A 323 18.44 -21.92 -0.50
C ILE A 323 19.41 -23.03 -0.83
N ARG A 324 18.89 -24.24 -1.03
CA ARG A 324 19.65 -25.40 -1.50
C ARG A 324 18.99 -25.97 -2.75
N SER A 325 19.78 -26.21 -3.79
CA SER A 325 19.32 -26.95 -4.97
C SER A 325 19.58 -28.44 -4.85
N ASP A 326 18.85 -29.23 -5.64
CA ASP A 326 19.10 -30.65 -5.87
C ASP A 326 20.46 -30.95 -6.54
N ARG A 327 21.02 -29.98 -7.25
CA ARG A 327 22.39 -30.02 -7.80
C ARG A 327 23.46 -29.82 -6.72
N GLY A 328 23.06 -29.49 -5.50
CA GLY A 328 23.95 -29.30 -4.35
C GLY A 328 24.51 -27.88 -4.23
N GLU A 329 24.01 -26.92 -5.02
CA GLU A 329 24.34 -25.51 -4.82
C GLU A 329 23.63 -24.99 -3.57
N GLU A 330 24.30 -24.08 -2.84
CA GLU A 330 23.72 -23.41 -1.69
C GLU A 330 23.95 -21.90 -1.79
N ALA A 331 22.92 -21.12 -1.50
CA ALA A 331 22.99 -19.67 -1.39
C ALA A 331 22.50 -19.24 -0.01
N THR A 332 23.19 -18.28 0.61
CA THR A 332 22.76 -17.66 1.86
C THR A 332 22.73 -16.14 1.72
N TYR A 333 21.63 -15.53 2.14
CA TYR A 333 21.47 -14.08 2.10
C TYR A 333 20.99 -13.57 3.45
N VAL A 334 21.60 -12.48 3.95
CA VAL A 334 21.24 -11.88 5.24
C VAL A 334 20.76 -10.44 5.06
N TRP A 335 19.57 -10.14 5.60
CA TRP A 335 19.02 -8.80 5.72
C TRP A 335 18.91 -8.41 7.19
N ASN A 336 19.39 -7.22 7.58
CA ASN A 336 19.49 -6.84 9.00
C ASN A 336 18.22 -6.19 9.60
N VAL A 337 17.33 -5.69 8.75
CA VAL A 337 16.15 -4.92 9.17
C VAL A 337 14.93 -5.41 8.41
N CYS A 338 15.01 -5.33 7.10
CA CYS A 338 13.98 -5.78 6.16
C CYS A 338 14.66 -6.14 4.85
N PRO A 339 14.14 -7.11 4.10
CA PRO A 339 14.41 -7.16 2.68
C PRO A 339 14.10 -5.77 2.07
N PRO A 340 14.94 -5.26 1.16
CA PRO A 340 14.66 -4.04 0.42
C PRO A 340 13.30 -4.08 -0.29
N ARG A 341 12.88 -2.96 -0.86
CA ARG A 341 11.54 -2.85 -1.46
C ARG A 341 11.37 -3.84 -2.62
N GLY A 342 10.20 -4.46 -2.71
CA GLY A 342 9.84 -5.44 -3.74
C GLY A 342 9.69 -6.86 -3.17
N PRO A 343 9.20 -7.82 -3.96
CA PRO A 343 9.23 -9.22 -3.57
C PRO A 343 10.68 -9.72 -3.46
N VAL A 344 10.88 -10.72 -2.61
CA VAL A 344 12.14 -11.47 -2.55
C VAL A 344 12.13 -12.47 -3.69
N TRP A 345 13.15 -12.44 -4.54
CA TRP A 345 13.30 -13.38 -5.65
C TRP A 345 14.34 -14.43 -5.30
N VAL A 346 13.96 -15.69 -5.45
CA VAL A 346 14.87 -16.82 -5.51
C VAL A 346 14.85 -17.32 -6.95
N VAL A 347 15.98 -17.20 -7.63
CA VAL A 347 16.10 -17.63 -9.03
C VAL A 347 17.10 -18.76 -9.10
N VAL A 348 16.74 -19.84 -9.79
CA VAL A 348 17.66 -20.88 -10.21
C VAL A 348 17.80 -20.84 -11.72
N ASP A 349 19.05 -20.92 -12.19
CA ASP A 349 19.41 -20.93 -13.60
C ASP A 349 20.62 -21.85 -13.85
N GLU A 350 21.20 -21.80 -15.05
CA GLU A 350 22.38 -22.58 -15.43
C GLU A 350 23.66 -22.18 -14.68
N GLU A 351 23.73 -20.97 -14.11
CA GLU A 351 24.87 -20.47 -13.33
C GLU A 351 24.75 -20.81 -11.84
N GLY A 352 23.54 -21.12 -11.37
CA GLY A 352 23.28 -21.67 -10.04
C GLY A 352 22.04 -21.04 -9.39
N VAL A 353 22.11 -20.86 -8.07
CA VAL A 353 21.02 -20.27 -7.27
C VAL A 353 21.40 -18.88 -6.78
N GLN A 354 20.49 -17.93 -6.95
CA GLN A 354 20.65 -16.55 -6.48
C GLN A 354 19.43 -16.06 -5.71
N VAL A 355 19.68 -15.18 -4.73
CA VAL A 355 18.66 -14.47 -3.97
C VAL A 355 18.82 -12.99 -4.23
N SER A 356 17.75 -12.35 -4.68
CA SER A 356 17.74 -10.92 -4.93
C SER A 356 16.42 -10.29 -4.50
N VAL A 357 16.41 -8.98 -4.54
CA VAL A 357 15.20 -8.15 -4.42
C VAL A 357 15.21 -7.30 -5.67
N SER A 358 14.10 -7.30 -6.41
CA SER A 358 14.02 -6.45 -7.59
C SER A 358 14.04 -4.99 -7.14
N PRO A 359 14.95 -4.13 -7.66
CA PRO A 359 14.89 -2.71 -7.37
C PRO A 359 13.60 -2.18 -7.99
N ALA A 360 12.67 -1.74 -7.13
CA ALA A 360 11.46 -1.04 -7.53
C ALA A 360 11.77 0.27 -8.25
#